data_AF-A0A0V0S0V3-F1
#
_entry.id   AF-A0A0V0S0V3-F1
#
_cell.length_a   1.000
_cell.length_b   1.000
_cell.length_c   1.000
_cell.angle_alpha   90.00
_cell.angle_beta   90.00
_cell.angle_gamma   90.00
#
_symmetry.space_group_name_H-M   'P 1'
#
loop_
_entity.id
_entity.type
_entity.pdbx_description
1 polymer ?
#
loop_
_entity_poly.entity_id
_entity_poly.type
_entity_poly.pdbx_seq_one_letter_code
_entity_poly.pdbx_strand_id
1 'polypeptide(L)'
;MHKPGIIGYIFSPKQLRSSKKNMQTCKSDFRKEGPSADALDFDEFHHFFRFLTDRPDLRDIIRQLSEFHEEFFTVEDLKNFLTNIQQLSAVTLSHCRQLIRRYEPEPENQKSLKLSFHGLRRLLLSEAGNIVKPEHRVIYQNMEKPLTDYYIYSTHNTYLCGHQLMGDATIEGYILALKKGARLLELDIWPGENDLQVTHGHTLVKPVSLSVVLKAINNYGFSTTPYPIILSLEIHCDIRKQAILADMLVKTFGKKLHKNVAHLKTLPSPEELKNKILLKGKGGLAKELAALIAIVSAKLVNPLVDLERHPVNSMASKSEDQLIAMVEENQPAMVKYTSQHLVKCYPRGTRTSSTNMNPVVYWLAGIQSGHLNFFIKKKMIIF
;
A
#
# COMPACT_ATOMS: atom_id res chain seq x y z
N MET A 1 0.98 -9.68 23.54
CA MET A 1 -0.25 -8.88 23.34
C MET A 1 0.05 -7.44 23.71
N HIS A 2 0.45 -6.61 22.73
CA HIS A 2 0.65 -5.18 22.97
C HIS A 2 -0.70 -4.46 22.94
N LYS A 3 -1.08 -3.82 24.05
CA LYS A 3 -2.18 -2.85 24.05
C LYS A 3 -1.80 -1.70 23.12
N PRO A 4 -2.70 -1.23 22.24
CA PRO A 4 -2.44 -0.02 21.47
C PRO A 4 -2.24 1.15 22.44
N GLY A 5 -1.23 1.98 22.16
CA GLY A 5 -1.02 3.24 22.88
C GLY A 5 -2.26 4.13 22.84
N ILE A 6 -2.34 5.06 23.79
CA ILE A 6 -3.48 5.95 24.09
C ILE A 6 -4.06 6.67 22.84
N ILE A 7 -3.28 6.80 21.76
CA ILE A 7 -3.70 7.33 20.46
C ILE A 7 -4.92 6.59 19.89
N GLY A 8 -5.07 5.28 20.14
CA GLY A 8 -6.19 4.48 19.64
C GLY A 8 -7.57 4.84 20.24
N TYR A 9 -7.60 5.48 21.41
CA TYR A 9 -8.85 5.87 22.08
C TYR A 9 -9.35 7.27 21.65
N ILE A 10 -8.52 8.07 20.99
CA ILE A 10 -8.80 9.48 20.68
C ILE A 10 -9.72 9.65 19.45
N PHE A 11 -9.94 8.61 18.64
CA PHE A 11 -10.61 8.73 17.34
C PHE A 11 -11.82 7.80 17.15
N SER A 12 -12.77 7.79 18.09
CA SER A 12 -14.07 7.13 17.89
C SER A 12 -15.05 8.03 17.10
N PRO A 13 -15.57 7.60 15.93
CA PRO A 13 -16.52 8.38 15.10
C PRO A 13 -17.89 8.66 15.76
N LYS A 14 -18.17 8.08 16.93
CA LYS A 14 -19.46 8.23 17.63
C LYS A 14 -19.72 9.66 18.13
N GLN A 15 -18.69 10.50 18.29
CA GLN A 15 -18.85 11.86 18.83
C GLN A 15 -19.26 12.93 17.79
N LEU A 16 -19.08 12.66 16.48
CA LEU A 16 -19.53 13.56 15.40
C LEU A 16 -21.06 13.68 15.26
N ARG A 17 -21.85 12.78 15.89
CA ARG A 17 -23.32 12.90 15.94
C ARG A 17 -23.82 13.76 17.09
N SER A 18 -23.04 13.89 18.17
CA SER A 18 -23.36 14.78 19.29
C SER A 18 -23.11 16.26 18.93
N SER A 19 -22.15 16.54 18.05
CA SER A 19 -21.82 17.91 17.61
C SER A 19 -22.93 18.61 16.81
N LYS A 20 -23.78 17.87 16.07
CA LYS A 20 -24.91 18.47 15.34
C LYS A 20 -26.00 19.05 16.25
N LYS A 21 -26.29 18.41 17.39
CA LYS A 21 -27.23 18.94 18.37
C LYS A 21 -26.66 20.16 19.09
N ASN A 22 -25.37 20.13 19.43
CA ASN A 22 -24.68 21.28 20.05
C ASN A 22 -24.58 22.48 19.11
N MET A 23 -24.54 22.29 17.78
CA MET A 23 -24.40 23.39 16.81
C MET A 23 -25.66 24.27 16.69
N GLN A 24 -26.86 23.75 16.97
CA GLN A 24 -28.10 24.54 16.97
C GLN A 24 -28.27 25.35 18.27
N THR A 25 -27.94 24.77 19.43
CA THR A 25 -27.92 25.46 20.72
C THR A 25 -26.81 26.51 20.80
N CYS A 26 -25.63 26.24 20.22
CA CYS A 26 -24.50 27.16 20.27
C CYS A 26 -24.70 28.38 19.36
N LYS A 27 -25.46 28.25 18.26
CA LYS A 27 -25.91 29.40 17.45
C LYS A 27 -26.80 30.38 18.22
N SER A 28 -27.60 29.92 19.19
CA SER A 28 -28.45 30.81 19.99
C SER A 28 -27.71 31.51 21.12
N ASP A 29 -26.63 30.92 21.63
CA ASP A 29 -25.87 31.47 22.75
C ASP A 29 -24.88 32.57 22.33
N PHE A 30 -24.26 32.46 21.15
CA PHE A 30 -23.35 33.49 20.61
C PHE A 30 -24.08 34.64 19.87
N ARG A 31 -25.40 34.54 19.67
CA ARG A 31 -26.21 35.58 19.01
C ARG A 31 -26.54 36.77 19.91
N LYS A 32 -26.15 36.74 21.19
CA LYS A 32 -26.63 37.71 22.18
C LYS A 32 -25.70 38.91 22.43
N GLU A 33 -24.47 38.90 21.95
CA GLU A 33 -23.51 39.98 22.22
C GLU A 33 -22.61 40.21 21.00
N GLY A 34 -22.89 41.22 20.16
CA GLY A 34 -22.03 41.60 19.02
C GLY A 34 -22.74 42.36 17.87
N PRO A 35 -22.08 43.35 17.19
CA PRO A 35 -22.73 44.34 16.33
C PRO A 35 -22.96 43.85 14.88
N SER A 36 -23.69 42.76 14.69
CA SER A 36 -24.63 42.52 13.57
C SER A 36 -25.11 41.07 13.65
N ALA A 37 -26.40 40.84 13.49
CA ALA A 37 -27.03 39.54 13.77
C ALA A 37 -26.56 38.35 12.88
N ASP A 38 -25.67 38.58 11.91
CA ASP A 38 -25.30 37.63 10.86
C ASP A 38 -23.78 37.41 10.64
N ALA A 39 -22.90 38.03 11.43
CA ALA A 39 -21.45 37.82 11.31
C ALA A 39 -20.75 37.79 12.69
N LEU A 40 -19.71 36.95 12.81
CA LEU A 40 -18.78 36.96 13.94
C LEU A 40 -17.55 37.78 13.54
N ASP A 41 -17.09 38.67 14.41
CA ASP A 41 -15.76 39.28 14.25
C ASP A 41 -14.63 38.27 14.55
N PHE A 42 -13.37 38.70 14.43
CA PHE A 42 -12.23 37.80 14.60
C PHE A 42 -12.13 37.23 16.03
N ASP A 43 -12.41 38.04 17.04
CA ASP A 43 -12.29 37.64 18.44
C ASP A 43 -13.46 36.72 18.83
N GLU A 44 -14.67 37.03 18.36
CA GLU A 44 -15.85 36.19 18.47
C GLU A 44 -15.68 34.85 17.74
N PHE A 45 -15.15 34.85 16.51
CA PHE A 45 -14.84 33.62 15.77
C PHE A 45 -13.78 32.78 16.49
N HIS A 46 -12.72 33.43 17.00
CA HIS A 46 -11.67 32.74 17.73
C HIS A 46 -12.20 32.11 19.03
N HIS A 47 -13.06 32.81 19.76
CA HIS A 47 -13.74 32.28 20.94
C HIS A 47 -14.67 31.12 20.59
N PHE A 48 -15.50 31.27 19.55
CA PHE A 48 -16.41 30.24 19.06
C PHE A 48 -15.65 28.99 18.58
N PHE A 49 -14.55 29.16 17.86
CA PHE A 49 -13.70 28.08 17.39
C PHE A 49 -13.01 27.35 18.56
N ARG A 50 -12.57 28.08 19.59
CA ARG A 50 -12.02 27.49 20.82
C ARG A 50 -13.07 26.66 21.54
N PHE A 51 -14.30 27.17 21.67
CA PHE A 51 -15.41 26.43 22.26
C PHE A 51 -15.74 25.15 21.48
N LEU A 52 -15.86 25.23 20.15
CA LEU A 52 -16.17 24.07 19.31
C LEU A 52 -15.07 23.01 19.30
N THR A 53 -13.81 23.42 19.46
CA THR A 53 -12.65 22.52 19.41
C THR A 53 -12.04 22.23 20.76
N ASP A 54 -12.73 22.58 21.85
CA ASP A 54 -12.29 22.29 23.20
C ASP A 54 -12.26 20.78 23.45
N ARG A 55 -11.20 20.35 24.12
CA ARG A 55 -10.93 18.94 24.40
C ARG A 55 -10.56 18.81 25.87
N PRO A 56 -11.55 18.84 26.77
CA PRO A 56 -11.31 18.76 28.20
C PRO A 56 -10.55 17.48 28.57
N ASP A 57 -10.79 16.39 27.84
CA ASP A 57 -10.05 15.13 27.99
C ASP A 57 -8.54 15.28 27.77
N LEU A 58 -8.12 16.10 26.80
CA LEU A 58 -6.69 16.34 26.56
C LEU A 58 -6.09 17.30 27.59
N ARG A 59 -6.87 18.25 28.10
CA ARG A 59 -6.43 19.12 29.21
C ARG A 59 -6.23 18.31 30.49
N ASP A 60 -7.16 17.40 30.79
CA ASP A 60 -7.06 16.50 31.94
C ASP A 60 -5.87 15.55 31.82
N ILE A 61 -5.60 15.04 30.61
CA ILE A 61 -4.39 14.24 30.34
C ILE A 61 -3.13 15.06 30.64
N ILE A 62 -3.07 16.34 30.24
CA ILE A 62 -1.90 17.19 30.55
C ILE A 62 -1.77 17.39 32.06
N ARG A 63 -2.85 17.72 32.78
CA ARG A 63 -2.80 17.87 34.24
C ARG A 63 -2.37 16.58 34.96
N GLN A 64 -2.76 15.41 34.46
CA GLN A 64 -2.35 14.13 35.04
C GLN A 64 -0.88 13.81 34.80
N LEU A 65 -0.32 14.30 33.70
CA LEU A 65 1.04 13.98 33.25
C LEU A 65 2.06 15.08 33.55
N SER A 66 1.59 16.28 33.90
CA SER A 66 2.40 17.40 34.37
C SER A 66 2.80 17.16 35.82
N GLU A 67 4.09 17.33 36.13
CA GLU A 67 4.62 17.27 37.50
C GLU A 67 3.90 18.25 38.44
N PHE A 68 3.48 19.41 37.93
CA PHE A 68 2.83 20.47 38.70
C PHE A 68 1.30 20.39 38.68
N HIS A 69 0.72 19.37 38.03
CA HIS A 69 -0.72 19.25 37.80
C HIS A 69 -1.37 20.43 37.07
N GLU A 70 -0.57 21.13 36.27
CA GLU A 70 -0.98 22.29 35.49
C GLU A 70 -1.43 21.90 34.07
N GLU A 71 -2.11 22.82 33.37
CA GLU A 71 -2.51 22.65 31.96
C GLU A 71 -1.36 22.87 30.96
N PHE A 72 -0.11 22.70 31.40
CA PHE A 72 1.07 22.77 30.54
C PHE A 72 2.12 21.71 30.91
N PHE A 73 2.95 21.35 29.93
CA PHE A 73 4.17 20.59 30.14
C PHE A 73 5.38 21.51 30.21
N THR A 74 6.26 21.24 31.16
CA THR A 74 7.65 21.70 31.14
C THR A 74 8.47 20.93 30.11
N VAL A 75 9.75 21.28 29.95
CA VAL A 75 10.69 20.55 29.09
C VAL A 75 10.85 19.11 29.57
N GLU A 76 10.93 18.92 30.89
CA GLU A 76 11.06 17.64 31.58
C GLU A 76 9.78 16.81 31.43
N ASP A 77 8.60 17.40 31.66
CA ASP A 77 7.31 16.73 31.43
C ASP A 77 7.19 16.26 29.99
N LEU A 78 7.56 17.11 29.02
CA LEU A 78 7.51 16.75 27.60
C LEU A 78 8.49 15.59 27.29
N LYS A 79 9.70 15.61 27.86
CA LYS A 79 10.64 14.50 27.70
C LYS A 79 10.07 13.21 28.28
N ASN A 80 9.49 13.27 29.47
CA ASN A 80 8.87 12.12 30.13
C ASN A 80 7.68 11.59 29.32
N PHE A 81 6.84 12.47 28.79
CA PHE A 81 5.74 12.12 27.89
C PHE A 81 6.26 11.40 26.62
N LEU A 82 7.24 11.99 25.93
CA LEU A 82 7.76 11.41 24.69
C LEU A 82 8.49 10.07 24.92
N THR A 83 9.17 9.92 26.05
CA THR A 83 9.95 8.71 26.36
C THR A 83 9.05 7.61 26.94
N ASN A 84 8.28 7.91 27.97
CA ASN A 84 7.57 6.91 28.76
C ASN A 84 6.17 6.60 28.20
N ILE A 85 5.54 7.55 27.51
CA ILE A 85 4.18 7.38 26.97
C ILE A 85 4.22 7.14 25.46
N GLN A 86 4.94 7.98 24.71
CA GLN A 86 5.10 7.80 23.26
C GLN A 86 6.17 6.77 22.90
N GLN A 87 6.96 6.28 23.87
CA GLN A 87 7.96 5.22 23.68
C GLN A 87 8.99 5.57 22.59
N LEU A 88 9.31 6.86 22.45
CA LEU A 88 10.37 7.33 21.56
C LEU A 88 11.73 7.14 22.23
N SER A 89 12.69 6.62 21.48
CA SER A 89 14.08 6.47 21.92
C SER A 89 14.88 7.76 21.70
N ALA A 90 15.97 7.92 22.45
CA ALA A 90 16.94 9.02 22.29
C ALA A 90 16.36 10.46 22.40
N VAL A 91 15.26 10.65 23.14
CA VAL A 91 14.68 11.98 23.39
C VAL A 91 15.58 12.80 24.33
N THR A 92 16.06 13.95 23.85
CA THR A 92 16.91 14.87 24.63
C THR A 92 16.13 16.11 25.08
N LEU A 93 16.53 16.72 26.20
CA LEU A 93 15.93 17.98 26.66
C LEU A 93 16.10 19.10 25.62
N SER A 94 17.20 19.09 24.86
CA SER A 94 17.43 20.04 23.77
C SER A 94 16.37 19.91 22.66
N HIS A 95 16.06 18.67 22.27
CA HIS A 95 15.01 18.38 21.31
C HIS A 95 13.64 18.83 21.83
N CYS A 96 13.30 18.53 23.08
CA CYS A 96 12.07 19.00 23.71
C CYS A 96 11.94 20.53 23.66
N ARG A 97 13.00 21.28 23.98
CA ARG A 97 12.99 22.75 23.87
C ARG A 97 12.69 23.23 22.45
N GLN A 98 13.24 22.57 21.44
CA GLN A 98 12.96 22.90 20.04
C GLN A 98 11.51 22.63 19.66
N LEU A 99 10.95 21.50 20.12
CA LEU A 99 9.53 21.18 19.91
C LEU A 99 8.62 22.24 20.54
N ILE A 100 8.89 22.64 21.79
CA ILE A 100 8.10 23.67 22.48
C ILE A 100 8.13 24.99 21.70
N ARG A 101 9.32 25.46 21.34
CA ARG A 101 9.47 26.70 20.54
C ARG A 101 8.78 26.63 19.18
N ARG A 102 8.72 25.44 18.57
CA ARG A 102 8.11 25.25 17.24
C ARG A 102 6.59 25.16 17.29
N TYR A 103 6.04 24.50 18.30
CA TYR A 103 4.62 24.11 18.31
C TYR A 103 3.76 24.92 19.28
N GLU A 104 4.33 25.48 20.35
CA GLU A 104 3.57 26.35 21.26
C GLU A 104 3.11 27.61 20.53
N PRO A 105 1.81 27.97 20.52
CA PRO A 105 1.34 29.17 19.84
C PRO A 105 1.54 30.47 20.63
N GLU A 106 1.55 30.41 21.96
CA GLU A 106 1.59 31.62 22.81
C GLU A 106 3.04 32.07 23.06
N PRO A 107 3.43 33.31 22.68
CA PRO A 107 4.81 33.79 22.82
C PRO A 107 5.37 33.76 24.24
N GLU A 108 4.56 34.06 25.25
CA GLU A 108 5.01 34.02 26.65
C GLU A 108 5.28 32.59 27.13
N ASN A 109 4.47 31.62 26.69
CA ASN A 109 4.73 30.20 26.95
C ASN A 109 5.95 29.70 26.18
N GLN A 110 6.17 30.13 24.94
CA GLN A 110 7.39 29.83 24.20
C GLN A 110 8.64 30.32 24.92
N LYS A 111 8.62 31.58 25.40
CA LYS A 111 9.74 32.19 26.15
C LYS A 111 10.03 31.42 27.45
N SER A 112 8.97 31.07 28.19
CA SER A 112 9.06 30.33 29.44
C SER A 112 9.21 28.81 29.28
N LEU A 113 9.33 28.31 28.03
CA LEU A 113 9.45 26.89 27.69
C LEU A 113 8.33 26.01 28.25
N LYS A 114 7.10 26.52 28.21
CA LYS A 114 5.88 25.81 28.58
C LYS A 114 5.13 25.37 27.33
N LEU A 115 4.74 24.10 27.26
CA LEU A 115 3.87 23.59 26.19
C LEU A 115 2.44 23.50 26.71
N SER A 116 1.58 24.41 26.26
CA SER A 116 0.16 24.40 26.60
C SER A 116 -0.58 23.27 25.89
N PHE A 117 -1.83 23.06 26.27
CA PHE A 117 -2.76 22.20 25.54
C PHE A 117 -2.79 22.48 24.02
N HIS A 118 -2.78 23.76 23.62
CA HIS A 118 -2.77 24.12 22.20
C HIS A 118 -1.46 23.74 21.52
N GLY A 119 -0.32 23.91 22.20
CA GLY A 119 0.99 23.47 21.72
C GLY A 119 1.08 21.95 21.56
N LEU A 120 0.62 21.19 22.56
CA LEU A 120 0.60 19.72 22.50
C LEU A 120 -0.30 19.22 21.37
N ARG A 121 -1.48 19.81 21.19
CA ARG A 121 -2.38 19.49 20.07
C ARG A 121 -1.69 19.74 18.72
N ARG A 122 -0.98 20.86 18.55
CA ARG A 122 -0.22 21.15 17.32
C ARG A 122 0.92 20.15 17.11
N LEU A 123 1.64 19.77 18.17
CA LEU A 123 2.69 18.75 18.11
C LEU A 123 2.13 17.39 17.66
N LEU A 124 1.07 16.91 18.29
CA LEU A 124 0.45 15.60 18.01
C LEU A 124 -0.15 15.53 16.60
N LEU A 125 -0.66 16.64 16.06
CA LEU A 125 -1.18 16.72 14.70
C LEU A 125 -0.09 17.00 13.64
N SER A 126 1.15 17.25 14.07
CA SER A 126 2.27 17.49 13.17
C SER A 126 2.91 16.19 12.70
N GLU A 127 3.90 16.30 11.81
CA GLU A 127 4.72 15.16 11.38
C GLU A 127 5.41 14.44 12.56
N ALA A 128 5.83 15.17 13.59
CA ALA A 128 6.45 14.60 14.78
C ALA A 128 5.49 13.77 15.64
N GLY A 129 4.18 14.05 15.55
CA GLY A 129 3.12 13.29 16.24
C GLY A 129 2.49 12.21 15.38
N ASN A 130 3.00 11.98 14.16
CA ASN A 130 2.42 11.01 13.25
C ASN A 130 2.60 9.58 13.78
N ILE A 131 1.54 8.77 13.70
CA ILE A 131 1.58 7.36 14.09
C ILE A 131 2.55 6.54 13.22
N VAL A 132 2.81 7.00 11.99
CA VAL A 132 3.78 6.40 11.08
C VAL A 132 5.16 6.96 11.37
N LYS A 133 6.05 6.06 11.79
CA LYS A 133 7.48 6.32 12.00
C LYS A 133 8.10 7.00 10.77
N PRO A 134 8.73 8.18 10.90
CA PRO A 134 9.35 8.88 9.77
C PRO A 134 10.38 8.02 9.03
N GLU A 135 11.09 7.14 9.73
CA GLU A 135 12.10 6.24 9.16
C GLU A 135 11.47 5.26 8.16
N HIS A 136 10.18 4.94 8.31
CA HIS A 136 9.46 4.03 7.41
C HIS A 136 8.91 4.73 6.16
N ARG A 137 9.12 6.05 6.00
CA ARG A 137 8.71 6.80 4.80
C ARG A 137 9.69 6.68 3.64
N VAL A 138 10.89 6.19 3.92
CA VAL A 138 11.92 5.87 2.94
C VAL A 138 12.14 4.36 2.89
N ILE A 139 12.93 3.88 1.92
CA ILE A 139 13.33 2.46 1.90
C ILE A 139 14.24 2.21 3.10
N TYR A 140 13.76 1.42 4.06
CA TYR A 140 14.46 1.10 5.31
C TYR A 140 14.72 -0.40 5.51
N GLN A 141 14.05 -1.24 4.73
CA GLN A 141 14.20 -2.69 4.78
C GLN A 141 15.48 -3.10 4.03
N ASN A 142 16.08 -4.21 4.42
CA ASN A 142 17.15 -4.81 3.64
C ASN A 142 16.57 -5.29 2.30
N MET A 143 17.06 -4.76 1.18
CA MET A 143 16.58 -5.05 -0.18
C MET A 143 17.49 -6.02 -0.96
N GLU A 144 18.44 -6.65 -0.27
CA GLU A 144 19.45 -7.58 -0.82
C GLU A 144 19.09 -9.07 -0.58
N LYS A 145 17.94 -9.36 0.01
CA LYS A 145 17.46 -10.74 0.13
C LYS A 145 16.84 -11.23 -1.19
N PRO A 146 16.71 -12.54 -1.42
CA PRO A 146 16.03 -13.06 -2.60
C PRO A 146 14.60 -12.53 -2.75
N LEU A 147 14.08 -12.41 -3.98
CA LEU A 147 12.70 -11.97 -4.23
C LEU A 147 11.62 -12.75 -3.46
N THR A 148 11.88 -14.00 -3.08
CA THR A 148 10.98 -14.86 -2.30
C THR A 148 10.72 -14.33 -0.89
N ASP A 149 11.60 -13.48 -0.36
CA ASP A 149 11.56 -12.98 1.02
C ASP A 149 10.70 -11.71 1.17
N TYR A 150 10.10 -11.22 0.08
CA TYR A 150 9.33 -9.97 0.07
C TYR A 150 7.88 -10.22 -0.32
N TYR A 151 6.97 -9.48 0.34
CA TYR A 151 5.63 -9.30 -0.19
C TYR A 151 5.67 -8.34 -1.37
N ILE A 152 5.06 -8.76 -2.48
CA ILE A 152 5.05 -8.05 -3.75
C ILE A 152 3.67 -7.45 -3.94
N TYR A 153 3.63 -6.13 -4.04
CA TYR A 153 2.40 -5.43 -4.35
C TYR A 153 1.93 -5.78 -5.78
N SER A 154 0.79 -6.47 -5.88
CA SER A 154 0.33 -7.15 -7.08
C SER A 154 -1.08 -6.74 -7.49
N THR A 155 -1.36 -6.77 -8.80
CA THR A 155 -2.69 -6.44 -9.38
C THR A 155 -3.27 -7.62 -10.15
N HIS A 156 -4.60 -7.75 -10.12
CA HIS A 156 -5.37 -8.67 -10.98
C HIS A 156 -5.99 -7.91 -12.13
N ASN A 157 -5.98 -8.48 -13.34
CA ASN A 157 -6.61 -7.89 -14.52
C ASN A 157 -6.37 -6.38 -14.62
N THR A 158 -5.10 -5.98 -14.59
CA THR A 158 -4.65 -4.59 -14.43
C THR A 158 -5.29 -3.63 -15.44
N TYR A 159 -5.68 -4.16 -16.60
CA TYR A 159 -6.33 -3.46 -17.69
C TYR A 159 -7.79 -3.05 -17.42
N LEU A 160 -8.49 -3.71 -16.48
CA LEU A 160 -9.91 -3.47 -16.18
C LEU A 160 -10.10 -2.32 -15.19
N CYS A 161 -10.71 -1.21 -15.62
CA CYS A 161 -11.08 -0.09 -14.74
C CYS A 161 -12.44 -0.27 -14.02
N GLY A 162 -13.03 -1.47 -13.99
CA GLY A 162 -14.41 -1.66 -13.52
C GLY A 162 -14.87 -3.11 -13.35
N HIS A 163 -16.02 -3.44 -13.94
CA HIS A 163 -16.68 -4.74 -13.82
C HIS A 163 -15.94 -5.82 -14.64
N GLN A 164 -15.87 -7.07 -14.15
CA GLN A 164 -15.08 -8.13 -14.80
C GLN A 164 -15.67 -8.63 -16.13
N LEU A 165 -16.97 -8.39 -16.36
CA LEU A 165 -17.70 -8.93 -17.53
C LEU A 165 -17.99 -7.90 -18.62
N MET A 166 -17.93 -6.60 -18.30
CA MET A 166 -18.31 -5.50 -19.19
C MET A 166 -17.50 -4.26 -18.85
N GLY A 167 -17.02 -3.55 -19.88
CA GLY A 167 -16.24 -2.32 -19.72
C GLY A 167 -15.13 -2.24 -20.76
N ASP A 168 -14.17 -1.34 -20.52
CA ASP A 168 -13.05 -1.14 -21.42
C ASP A 168 -11.74 -1.60 -20.74
N ALA A 169 -10.91 -2.31 -21.49
CA ALA A 169 -9.50 -2.46 -21.16
C ALA A 169 -8.79 -1.12 -21.44
N THR A 170 -7.96 -0.65 -20.51
CA THR A 170 -7.41 0.71 -20.54
C THR A 170 -5.93 0.74 -20.21
N ILE A 171 -5.22 1.72 -20.77
CA ILE A 171 -3.81 1.97 -20.41
C ILE A 171 -3.69 2.67 -19.05
N GLU A 172 -4.72 3.43 -18.68
CA GLU A 172 -4.83 4.18 -17.44
C GLU A 172 -4.74 3.25 -16.23
N GLY A 173 -5.27 2.02 -16.34
CA GLY A 173 -5.16 1.03 -15.27
C GLY A 173 -3.73 0.62 -14.97
N TYR A 174 -2.91 0.40 -16.00
CA TYR A 174 -1.48 0.15 -15.85
C TYR A 174 -0.75 1.37 -15.26
N ILE A 175 -1.02 2.57 -15.78
CA ILE A 175 -0.37 3.80 -15.31
C ILE A 175 -0.69 4.05 -13.82
N LEU A 176 -1.96 3.90 -13.43
CA LEU A 176 -2.39 4.10 -12.05
C LEU A 176 -1.79 3.06 -11.10
N ALA A 177 -1.76 1.79 -11.51
CA ALA A 177 -1.14 0.71 -10.74
C ALA A 177 0.35 1.00 -10.48
N LEU A 178 1.09 1.40 -11.52
CA LEU A 178 2.51 1.73 -11.43
C LEU A 178 2.76 2.99 -10.57
N LYS A 179 1.92 4.02 -10.71
CA LYS A 179 1.98 5.24 -9.87
C LYS A 179 1.65 4.97 -8.39
N LYS A 180 0.96 3.87 -8.08
CA LYS A 180 0.75 3.43 -6.70
C LYS A 180 1.85 2.51 -6.17
N GLY A 181 2.77 2.08 -7.04
CA GLY A 181 3.90 1.25 -6.65
C GLY A 181 3.73 -0.24 -6.96
N ALA A 182 2.71 -0.68 -7.71
CA ALA A 182 2.51 -2.09 -8.05
C ALA A 182 3.70 -2.66 -8.83
N ARG A 183 4.16 -3.85 -8.45
CA ARG A 183 5.34 -4.53 -9.03
C ARG A 183 5.02 -5.84 -9.73
N LEU A 184 3.81 -6.38 -9.60
CA LEU A 184 3.34 -7.52 -10.40
C LEU A 184 2.07 -7.14 -11.17
N LEU A 185 2.18 -7.15 -12.50
CA LEU A 185 1.09 -6.80 -13.43
C LEU A 185 0.71 -8.01 -14.28
N GLU A 186 -0.53 -8.04 -14.73
CA GLU A 186 -1.09 -9.10 -15.55
C GLU A 186 -1.38 -8.60 -16.97
N LEU A 187 -1.08 -9.45 -17.97
CA LEU A 187 -1.29 -9.18 -19.38
C LEU A 187 -1.97 -10.39 -20.03
N ASP A 188 -3.25 -10.25 -20.34
CA ASP A 188 -4.05 -11.27 -21.02
C ASP A 188 -4.03 -10.98 -22.52
N ILE A 189 -3.14 -11.67 -23.24
CA ILE A 189 -2.76 -11.34 -24.61
C ILE A 189 -3.52 -12.20 -25.60
N TRP A 190 -4.32 -11.55 -26.43
CA TRP A 190 -5.16 -12.14 -27.46
C TRP A 190 -4.75 -11.66 -28.86
N PRO A 191 -5.02 -12.46 -29.90
CA PRO A 191 -4.85 -12.00 -31.28
C PRO A 191 -5.84 -10.87 -31.58
N GLY A 192 -5.37 -9.80 -32.23
CA GLY A 192 -6.21 -8.75 -32.81
C GLY A 192 -5.99 -8.63 -34.32
N GLU A 193 -6.78 -7.77 -34.98
CA GLU A 193 -6.74 -7.61 -36.44
C GLU A 193 -5.43 -6.99 -36.93
N ASN A 194 -5.00 -5.88 -36.31
CA ASN A 194 -3.81 -5.12 -36.72
C ASN A 194 -2.64 -5.21 -35.73
N ASP A 195 -2.93 -5.48 -34.45
CA ASP A 195 -1.96 -5.60 -33.38
C ASP A 195 -2.40 -6.71 -32.42
N LEU A 196 -1.48 -7.22 -31.60
CA LEU A 196 -1.86 -7.98 -30.41
C LEU A 196 -2.64 -7.07 -29.46
N GLN A 197 -3.53 -7.66 -28.68
CA GLN A 197 -4.43 -6.91 -27.82
C GLN A 197 -4.52 -7.51 -26.43
N VAL A 198 -4.83 -6.65 -25.45
CA VAL A 198 -5.10 -7.04 -24.07
C VAL A 198 -6.60 -6.95 -23.82
N THR A 199 -7.20 -8.05 -23.37
CA THR A 199 -8.62 -8.09 -22.99
C THR A 199 -8.92 -9.28 -22.09
N HIS A 200 -10.08 -9.25 -21.42
CA HIS A 200 -10.60 -10.41 -20.70
C HIS A 200 -11.36 -11.30 -21.68
N GLY A 201 -10.78 -12.45 -22.00
CA GLY A 201 -11.32 -13.38 -22.99
C GLY A 201 -12.75 -13.82 -22.70
N HIS A 202 -13.52 -14.06 -23.75
CA HIS A 202 -14.92 -14.53 -23.66
C HIS A 202 -15.85 -13.61 -22.85
N THR A 203 -15.54 -12.32 -22.76
CA THR A 203 -16.38 -11.29 -22.13
C THR A 203 -16.69 -10.13 -23.07
N LEU A 204 -17.53 -9.19 -22.62
CA LEU A 204 -17.88 -7.97 -23.37
C LEU A 204 -16.90 -6.82 -23.12
N VAL A 205 -15.68 -7.13 -22.67
CA VAL A 205 -14.64 -6.13 -22.43
C VAL A 205 -14.01 -5.72 -23.75
N LYS A 206 -14.03 -4.41 -24.05
CA LYS A 206 -13.38 -3.90 -25.25
C LYS A 206 -11.85 -3.97 -25.10
N PRO A 207 -11.14 -4.48 -26.12
CA PRO A 207 -9.70 -4.68 -26.04
C PRO A 207 -8.91 -3.37 -26.15
N VAL A 208 -7.66 -3.41 -25.69
CA VAL A 208 -6.66 -2.35 -25.88
C VAL A 208 -5.43 -2.88 -26.60
N SER A 209 -4.84 -2.09 -27.51
CA SER A 209 -3.62 -2.48 -28.23
C SER A 209 -2.46 -2.75 -27.26
N LEU A 210 -1.81 -3.89 -27.43
CA LEU A 210 -0.67 -4.30 -26.63
C LEU A 210 0.51 -3.33 -26.79
N SER A 211 0.75 -2.82 -27.99
CA SER A 211 1.81 -1.84 -28.25
C SER A 211 1.70 -0.60 -27.34
N VAL A 212 0.49 -0.11 -27.11
CA VAL A 212 0.25 1.06 -26.27
C VAL A 212 0.43 0.71 -24.79
N VAL A 213 -0.03 -0.48 -24.37
CA VAL A 213 0.16 -1.00 -23.00
C VAL A 213 1.65 -1.15 -22.67
N LEU A 214 2.44 -1.79 -23.55
CA LEU A 214 3.88 -1.97 -23.34
C LEU A 214 4.62 -0.64 -23.26
N LYS A 215 4.27 0.34 -24.10
CA LYS A 215 4.82 1.71 -24.04
C LYS A 215 4.49 2.39 -22.71
N ALA A 216 3.25 2.28 -22.23
CA ALA A 216 2.86 2.83 -20.93
C ALA A 216 3.68 2.20 -19.80
N ILE A 217 3.82 0.87 -19.77
CA ILE A 217 4.65 0.17 -18.78
C ILE A 217 6.10 0.63 -18.86
N ASN A 218 6.66 0.79 -20.06
CA ASN A 218 8.04 1.22 -20.24
C ASN A 218 8.31 2.64 -19.70
N ASN A 219 7.35 3.54 -19.87
CA ASN A 219 7.45 4.95 -19.48
C ASN A 219 7.22 5.17 -17.98
N TYR A 220 6.23 4.48 -17.40
CA TYR A 220 5.81 4.71 -16.00
C TYR A 220 6.35 3.66 -15.02
N GLY A 221 6.90 2.55 -15.52
CA GLY A 221 7.29 1.38 -14.72
C GLY A 221 8.07 1.69 -13.47
N PHE A 222 9.08 2.56 -13.58
CA PHE A 222 10.02 2.89 -12.51
C PHE A 222 9.87 4.33 -11.99
N SER A 223 8.73 4.97 -12.26
CA SER A 223 8.51 6.38 -11.90
C SER A 223 8.37 6.64 -10.39
N THR A 224 7.97 5.62 -9.62
CA THR A 224 7.72 5.72 -8.18
C THR A 224 8.69 4.91 -7.33
N THR A 225 9.34 3.92 -7.93
CA THR A 225 10.33 3.06 -7.27
C THR A 225 11.21 2.39 -8.33
N PRO A 226 12.52 2.22 -8.06
CA PRO A 226 13.43 1.56 -8.99
C PRO A 226 13.30 0.03 -8.98
N TYR A 227 12.56 -0.56 -8.04
CA TYR A 227 12.50 -2.02 -7.87
C TYR A 227 11.78 -2.75 -9.02
N PRO A 228 12.10 -4.04 -9.25
CA PRO A 228 11.69 -4.76 -10.44
C PRO A 228 10.17 -4.86 -10.66
N ILE A 229 9.80 -5.07 -11.92
CA ILE A 229 8.44 -5.39 -12.33
C ILE A 229 8.38 -6.83 -12.84
N ILE A 230 7.41 -7.60 -12.37
CA ILE A 230 7.05 -8.92 -12.90
C ILE A 230 5.82 -8.74 -13.80
N LEU A 231 5.94 -9.13 -15.07
CA LEU A 231 4.81 -9.20 -15.99
C LEU A 231 4.36 -10.65 -16.13
N SER A 232 3.19 -10.97 -15.58
CA SER A 232 2.52 -12.26 -15.74
C SER A 232 1.80 -12.30 -17.08
N LEU A 233 2.35 -13.06 -18.03
CA LEU A 233 1.82 -13.19 -19.39
C LEU A 233 0.83 -14.35 -19.45
N GLU A 234 -0.42 -14.05 -19.74
CA GLU A 234 -1.43 -15.04 -20.12
C GLU A 234 -1.65 -14.98 -21.62
N ILE A 235 -1.09 -15.97 -22.33
CA ILE A 235 -0.97 -15.93 -23.79
C ILE A 235 -2.00 -16.85 -24.42
N HIS A 236 -2.87 -16.26 -25.24
CA HIS A 236 -3.91 -16.96 -26.01
C HIS A 236 -3.62 -16.96 -27.53
N CYS A 237 -2.36 -16.71 -27.88
CA CYS A 237 -1.89 -16.55 -29.25
C CYS A 237 -1.20 -17.81 -29.78
N ASP A 238 -1.32 -18.05 -31.10
CA ASP A 238 -0.57 -19.09 -31.80
C ASP A 238 0.96 -18.84 -31.81
N ILE A 239 1.74 -19.85 -32.19
CA ILE A 239 3.21 -19.80 -32.19
C ILE A 239 3.78 -18.65 -33.05
N ARG A 240 3.14 -18.32 -34.18
CA ARG A 240 3.62 -17.21 -35.05
C ARG A 240 3.43 -15.86 -34.35
N LYS A 241 2.27 -15.65 -33.75
CA LYS A 241 1.97 -14.44 -32.97
C LYS A 241 2.79 -14.35 -31.68
N GLN A 242 3.18 -15.47 -31.10
CA GLN A 242 4.12 -15.48 -29.98
C GLN A 242 5.53 -15.00 -30.36
N ALA A 243 6.00 -15.30 -31.58
CA ALA A 243 7.25 -14.75 -32.09
C ALA A 243 7.16 -13.22 -32.28
N ILE A 244 6.02 -12.72 -32.78
CA ILE A 244 5.74 -11.27 -32.88
C ILE A 244 5.74 -10.64 -31.48
N LEU A 245 5.08 -11.27 -30.50
CA LEU A 245 5.09 -10.81 -29.10
C LEU A 245 6.52 -10.70 -28.55
N ALA A 246 7.38 -11.67 -28.83
CA ALA A 246 8.78 -11.65 -28.40
C ALA A 246 9.53 -10.44 -28.97
N ASP A 247 9.36 -10.15 -30.27
CA ASP A 247 9.95 -8.96 -30.91
C ASP A 247 9.43 -7.66 -30.26
N MET A 248 8.12 -7.54 -30.06
CA MET A 248 7.51 -6.36 -29.42
C MET A 248 8.08 -6.11 -28.02
N LEU A 249 8.23 -7.16 -27.22
CA LEU A 249 8.80 -7.08 -25.86
C LEU A 249 10.26 -6.62 -25.90
N VAL A 250 11.08 -7.22 -26.78
CA VAL A 250 12.50 -6.86 -26.93
C VAL A 250 12.65 -5.43 -27.42
N LYS A 251 11.88 -5.03 -28.43
CA LYS A 251 11.89 -3.68 -29.00
C LYS A 251 11.47 -2.62 -27.98
N THR A 252 10.47 -2.92 -27.16
CA THR A 252 9.92 -1.94 -26.20
C THR A 252 10.77 -1.81 -24.95
N PHE A 253 11.21 -2.93 -24.36
CA PHE A 253 11.88 -2.93 -23.07
C PHE A 253 13.41 -3.03 -23.19
N GLY A 254 13.96 -3.58 -24.26
CA GLY A 254 15.39 -3.66 -24.52
C GLY A 254 16.19 -4.18 -23.33
N LYS A 255 17.15 -3.37 -22.85
CA LYS A 255 18.02 -3.69 -21.70
C LYS A 255 17.29 -3.78 -20.35
N LYS A 256 16.04 -3.34 -20.26
CA LYS A 256 15.21 -3.49 -19.05
C LYS A 256 14.74 -4.93 -18.87
N LEU A 257 14.65 -5.74 -19.93
CA LEU A 257 14.33 -7.16 -19.78
C LEU A 257 15.45 -7.89 -19.07
N HIS A 258 15.12 -8.55 -17.96
CA HIS A 258 15.97 -9.52 -17.32
C HIS A 258 15.57 -10.91 -17.77
N LYS A 259 16.53 -11.70 -18.25
CA LYS A 259 16.31 -12.99 -18.89
C LYS A 259 17.07 -14.07 -18.14
N ASN A 260 16.56 -15.30 -18.19
CA ASN A 260 17.26 -16.51 -17.78
C ASN A 260 17.91 -16.45 -16.39
N VAL A 261 17.09 -16.66 -15.35
CA VAL A 261 17.54 -16.84 -13.95
C VAL A 261 17.58 -18.32 -13.54
N ALA A 262 17.39 -19.25 -14.48
CA ALA A 262 17.23 -20.67 -14.16
C ALA A 262 18.51 -21.33 -13.61
N HIS A 263 19.68 -20.76 -13.89
CA HIS A 263 20.98 -21.24 -13.41
C HIS A 263 21.28 -20.81 -11.96
N LEU A 264 20.46 -19.92 -11.38
CA LEU A 264 20.69 -19.38 -10.05
C LEU A 264 20.14 -20.31 -8.96
N LYS A 265 20.85 -20.38 -7.83
CA LYS A 265 20.44 -21.15 -6.65
C LYS A 265 19.27 -20.51 -5.91
N THR A 266 19.15 -19.19 -6.00
CA THR A 266 18.05 -18.39 -5.45
C THR A 266 17.64 -17.32 -6.46
N LEU A 267 16.43 -16.80 -6.37
CA LEU A 267 16.07 -15.62 -7.15
C LEU A 267 16.95 -14.43 -6.75
N PRO A 268 17.34 -13.54 -7.69
CA PRO A 268 18.06 -12.34 -7.36
C PRO A 268 17.26 -11.44 -6.42
N SER A 269 17.96 -10.53 -5.76
CA SER A 269 17.34 -9.55 -4.87
C SER A 269 16.64 -8.40 -5.61
N PRO A 270 15.70 -7.69 -4.97
CA PRO A 270 15.18 -6.43 -5.50
C PRO A 270 16.27 -5.43 -5.87
N GLU A 271 17.35 -5.36 -5.08
CA GLU A 271 18.49 -4.46 -5.31
C GLU A 271 19.21 -4.79 -6.63
N GLU A 272 19.55 -6.06 -6.87
CA GLU A 272 20.18 -6.52 -8.11
C GLU A 272 19.31 -6.33 -9.35
N LEU A 273 17.98 -6.31 -9.15
CA LEU A 273 16.98 -6.21 -10.21
C LEU A 273 16.42 -4.80 -10.40
N LYS A 274 17.09 -3.76 -9.88
CA LYS A 274 16.69 -2.38 -10.11
C LYS A 274 16.55 -2.07 -11.61
N ASN A 275 15.44 -1.44 -11.95
CA ASN A 275 15.04 -1.06 -13.31
C ASN A 275 14.88 -2.25 -14.28
N LYS A 276 14.65 -3.46 -13.75
CA LYS A 276 14.44 -4.66 -14.54
C LYS A 276 12.98 -5.11 -14.60
N ILE A 277 12.64 -5.71 -15.73
CA ILE A 277 11.36 -6.33 -16.02
C ILE A 277 11.58 -7.83 -16.20
N LEU A 278 10.90 -8.63 -15.39
CA LEU A 278 10.92 -10.09 -15.43
C LEU A 278 9.62 -10.57 -16.07
N LEU A 279 9.73 -11.44 -17.07
CA LEU A 279 8.57 -12.05 -17.71
C LEU A 279 8.26 -13.39 -17.06
N LYS A 280 7.00 -13.57 -16.66
CA LYS A 280 6.45 -14.82 -16.15
C LYS A 280 5.55 -15.46 -17.20
N GLY A 281 5.84 -16.70 -17.58
CA GLY A 281 5.12 -17.42 -18.65
C GLY A 281 5.00 -18.91 -18.39
N LYS A 282 4.11 -19.58 -19.13
CA LYS A 282 3.96 -21.06 -19.09
C LYS A 282 5.03 -21.74 -19.96
N GLY A 283 5.21 -23.05 -19.81
CA GLY A 283 5.99 -23.86 -20.76
C GLY A 283 5.30 -23.99 -22.11
N GLY A 284 6.03 -24.49 -23.13
CA GLY A 284 5.47 -24.74 -24.47
C GLY A 284 5.29 -23.50 -25.35
N LEU A 285 5.96 -22.39 -25.02
CA LEU A 285 5.94 -21.17 -25.82
C LEU A 285 6.85 -21.29 -27.06
N ALA A 286 6.62 -20.42 -28.04
CA ALA A 286 7.54 -20.21 -29.16
C ALA A 286 8.96 -19.95 -28.65
N LYS A 287 9.97 -20.47 -29.35
CA LYS A 287 11.38 -20.45 -28.93
C LYS A 287 11.86 -19.05 -28.56
N GLU A 288 11.49 -18.06 -29.37
CA GLU A 288 11.86 -16.65 -29.21
C GLU A 288 11.30 -16.08 -27.90
N LEU A 289 10.04 -16.41 -27.58
CA LEU A 289 9.38 -15.94 -26.37
C LEU A 289 9.85 -16.69 -25.12
N ALA A 290 10.03 -18.01 -25.23
CA ALA A 290 10.55 -18.86 -24.16
C ALA A 290 11.92 -18.37 -23.67
N ALA A 291 12.78 -17.90 -24.58
CA ALA A 291 14.09 -17.33 -24.24
C ALA A 291 14.03 -16.01 -23.44
N LEU A 292 12.87 -15.34 -23.41
CA LEU A 292 12.66 -14.12 -22.63
C LEU A 292 12.06 -14.39 -21.24
N ILE A 293 11.58 -15.60 -20.98
CA ILE A 293 10.94 -15.94 -19.70
C ILE A 293 12.01 -16.02 -18.61
N ALA A 294 11.84 -15.18 -17.58
CA ALA A 294 12.65 -15.23 -16.37
C ALA A 294 12.01 -16.14 -15.33
N ILE A 295 10.68 -16.10 -15.19
CA ILE A 295 9.94 -16.84 -14.18
C ILE A 295 9.03 -17.86 -14.85
N VAL A 296 9.21 -19.15 -14.52
CA VAL A 296 8.42 -20.23 -15.13
C VAL A 296 7.16 -20.49 -14.31
N SER A 297 6.01 -20.58 -14.97
CA SER A 297 4.76 -20.94 -14.29
C SER A 297 4.81 -22.41 -13.86
N ALA A 298 4.53 -22.66 -12.59
CA ALA A 298 4.49 -24.00 -12.02
C ALA A 298 3.10 -24.36 -11.48
N LYS A 299 2.77 -25.64 -11.48
CA LYS A 299 1.49 -26.16 -10.99
C LYS A 299 1.69 -26.70 -9.58
N LEU A 300 1.39 -25.88 -8.58
CA LEU A 300 1.38 -26.30 -7.18
C LEU A 300 0.23 -27.28 -6.91
N VAL A 301 0.53 -28.44 -6.37
CA VAL A 301 -0.43 -29.48 -5.94
C VAL A 301 -0.15 -29.88 -4.50
N ASN A 302 1.10 -30.13 -4.14
CA ASN A 302 1.52 -30.44 -2.78
C ASN A 302 2.81 -29.68 -2.44
N PRO A 303 2.78 -28.72 -1.50
CA PRO A 303 3.93 -27.87 -1.21
C PRO A 303 5.22 -28.62 -0.83
N LEU A 304 5.13 -29.80 -0.20
CA LEU A 304 6.31 -30.56 0.20
C LEU A 304 6.94 -31.32 -0.98
N VAL A 305 6.10 -31.95 -1.81
CA VAL A 305 6.58 -32.68 -2.99
C VAL A 305 7.06 -31.71 -4.06
N ASP A 306 6.35 -30.61 -4.26
CA ASP A 306 6.64 -29.65 -5.30
C ASP A 306 7.87 -28.80 -4.98
N LEU A 307 8.21 -28.62 -3.69
CA LEU A 307 9.45 -27.97 -3.25
C LEU A 307 10.70 -28.63 -3.84
N GLU A 308 10.71 -29.96 -3.99
CA GLU A 308 11.86 -30.70 -4.52
C GLU A 308 11.87 -30.72 -6.07
N ARG A 309 10.73 -30.46 -6.71
CA ARG A 309 10.56 -30.63 -8.16
C ARG A 309 10.57 -29.31 -8.92
N HIS A 310 10.06 -28.24 -8.32
CA HIS A 310 9.93 -26.97 -9.00
C HIS A 310 11.29 -26.28 -9.14
N PRO A 311 11.57 -25.65 -10.28
CA PRO A 311 12.79 -24.88 -10.42
C PRO A 311 12.73 -23.65 -9.52
N VAL A 312 13.90 -23.18 -9.08
CA VAL A 312 14.05 -22.01 -8.19
C VAL A 312 13.31 -20.79 -8.74
N ASN A 313 13.40 -20.56 -10.05
CA ASN A 313 12.74 -19.44 -10.73
C ASN A 313 11.26 -19.71 -11.07
N SER A 314 10.59 -20.58 -10.33
CA SER A 314 9.18 -20.85 -10.55
C SER A 314 8.26 -19.90 -9.80
N MET A 315 7.07 -19.72 -10.36
CA MET A 315 5.94 -19.10 -9.67
C MET A 315 4.68 -19.93 -9.85
N ALA A 316 4.06 -20.33 -8.75
CA ALA A 316 2.73 -20.94 -8.78
C ALA A 316 1.65 -19.85 -8.80
N SER A 317 0.54 -20.11 -9.49
CA SER A 317 -0.65 -19.24 -9.46
C SER A 317 -1.87 -20.08 -9.06
N LYS A 318 -2.59 -19.64 -8.02
CA LYS A 318 -3.73 -20.36 -7.46
C LYS A 318 -4.87 -19.42 -7.10
N SER A 319 -6.10 -19.92 -7.19
CA SER A 319 -7.25 -19.16 -6.73
C SER A 319 -7.24 -19.04 -5.21
N GLU A 320 -7.95 -18.02 -4.73
CA GLU A 320 -8.13 -17.75 -3.30
C GLU A 320 -8.61 -18.99 -2.52
N ASP A 321 -9.64 -19.66 -3.02
CA ASP A 321 -10.26 -20.82 -2.36
C ASP A 321 -9.28 -22.00 -2.29
N GLN A 322 -8.46 -22.19 -3.33
CA GLN A 322 -7.46 -23.25 -3.36
C GLN A 322 -6.32 -22.99 -2.37
N LEU A 323 -5.86 -21.74 -2.25
CA LEU A 323 -4.80 -21.39 -1.32
C LEU A 323 -5.29 -21.45 0.12
N ILE A 324 -6.52 -21.02 0.40
CA ILE A 324 -7.12 -21.16 1.74
C ILE A 324 -7.13 -22.63 2.14
N ALA A 325 -7.66 -23.52 1.28
CA ALA A 325 -7.70 -24.95 1.57
C ALA A 325 -6.29 -25.54 1.81
N MET A 326 -5.30 -25.17 1.00
CA MET A 326 -3.91 -25.63 1.18
C MET A 326 -3.26 -25.11 2.48
N VAL A 327 -3.57 -23.87 2.88
CA VAL A 327 -3.06 -23.27 4.13
C VAL A 327 -3.73 -23.90 5.34
N GLU A 328 -5.03 -24.18 5.29
CA GLU A 328 -5.76 -24.88 6.35
C GLU A 328 -5.30 -26.33 6.50
N GLU A 329 -4.97 -26.99 5.39
CA GLU A 329 -4.44 -28.36 5.41
C GLU A 329 -3.04 -28.41 6.05
N ASN A 330 -2.11 -27.55 5.62
CA ASN A 330 -0.73 -27.55 6.15
C ASN A 330 0.00 -26.20 5.92
N GLN A 331 -0.28 -25.21 6.76
CA GLN A 331 0.40 -23.91 6.73
C GLN A 331 1.94 -24.01 6.82
N PRO A 332 2.56 -24.82 7.71
CA PRO A 332 4.02 -24.94 7.75
C PRO A 332 4.64 -25.42 6.44
N ALA A 333 4.00 -26.37 5.75
CA ALA A 333 4.45 -26.80 4.42
C ALA A 333 4.36 -25.67 3.39
N MET A 334 3.30 -24.88 3.44
CA MET A 334 3.15 -23.70 2.57
C MET A 334 4.24 -22.66 2.83
N VAL A 335 4.53 -22.33 4.09
CA VAL A 335 5.60 -21.39 4.48
C VAL A 335 6.96 -21.89 4.01
N LYS A 336 7.23 -23.20 4.14
CA LYS A 336 8.47 -23.80 3.64
C LYS A 336 8.56 -23.65 2.12
N TYR A 337 7.48 -23.90 1.39
CA TYR A 337 7.44 -23.74 -0.07
C TYR A 337 7.65 -22.28 -0.49
N THR A 338 6.95 -21.34 0.14
CA THR A 338 7.04 -19.90 -0.20
C THR A 338 8.39 -19.29 0.16
N SER A 339 9.15 -19.88 1.07
CA SER A 339 10.54 -19.46 1.35
C SER A 339 11.51 -19.67 0.18
N GLN A 340 11.16 -20.52 -0.80
CA GLN A 340 12.01 -20.84 -1.95
C GLN A 340 11.36 -20.56 -3.31
N HIS A 341 10.03 -20.44 -3.35
CA HIS A 341 9.28 -20.24 -4.58
C HIS A 341 8.24 -19.13 -4.45
N LEU A 342 7.98 -18.44 -5.55
CA LEU A 342 6.96 -17.40 -5.58
C LEU A 342 5.56 -18.02 -5.69
N VAL A 343 4.59 -17.46 -4.98
CA VAL A 343 3.18 -17.82 -5.09
C VAL A 343 2.34 -16.57 -5.35
N LYS A 344 1.50 -16.66 -6.39
CA LYS A 344 0.49 -15.67 -6.76
C LYS A 344 -0.90 -16.19 -6.41
N CYS A 345 -1.63 -15.45 -5.58
CA CYS A 345 -3.05 -15.66 -5.28
C CYS A 345 -3.91 -14.77 -6.17
N TYR A 346 -4.89 -15.32 -6.89
CA TYR A 346 -5.84 -14.52 -7.68
C TYR A 346 -7.30 -14.73 -7.20
N PRO A 347 -8.16 -13.70 -7.31
CA PRO A 347 -9.56 -13.80 -6.89
C PRO A 347 -10.31 -14.85 -7.71
N ARG A 348 -11.29 -15.51 -7.09
CA ARG A 348 -12.16 -16.45 -7.80
C ARG A 348 -13.06 -15.74 -8.81
N GLY A 349 -13.42 -16.42 -9.90
CA GLY A 349 -14.23 -15.86 -10.99
C GLY A 349 -15.64 -15.39 -10.60
N THR A 350 -16.20 -15.88 -9.49
CA THR A 350 -17.51 -15.41 -8.98
C THR A 350 -17.47 -13.99 -8.42
N ARG A 351 -16.27 -13.41 -8.20
CA ARG A 351 -16.09 -11.99 -7.85
C ARG A 351 -16.23 -11.08 -9.08
N THR A 352 -17.35 -11.20 -9.79
CA THR A 352 -17.66 -10.43 -11.01
C THR A 352 -17.73 -8.93 -10.76
N SER A 353 -18.11 -8.56 -9.53
CA SER A 353 -18.10 -7.20 -9.00
C SER A 353 -16.73 -6.79 -8.43
N SER A 354 -15.63 -7.36 -8.92
CA SER A 354 -14.21 -7.07 -8.59
C SER A 354 -13.91 -6.85 -7.09
N THR A 355 -14.58 -7.56 -6.19
CA THR A 355 -14.34 -7.44 -4.74
C THR A 355 -12.95 -7.95 -4.35
N ASN A 356 -12.38 -7.40 -3.27
CA ASN A 356 -11.06 -7.78 -2.78
C ASN A 356 -11.12 -8.91 -1.74
N MET A 357 -10.02 -9.65 -1.67
CA MET A 357 -9.76 -10.70 -0.68
C MET A 357 -9.04 -10.10 0.52
N ASN A 358 -9.09 -10.74 1.70
CA ASN A 358 -8.22 -10.33 2.81
C ASN A 358 -6.79 -10.84 2.58
N PRO A 359 -5.79 -9.97 2.32
CA PRO A 359 -4.45 -10.42 1.98
C PRO A 359 -3.70 -11.04 3.16
N VAL A 360 -4.09 -10.73 4.41
CA VAL A 360 -3.39 -11.16 5.62
C VAL A 360 -3.33 -12.68 5.73
N VAL A 361 -4.40 -13.38 5.34
CA VAL A 361 -4.45 -14.85 5.40
C VAL A 361 -3.34 -15.47 4.53
N TYR A 362 -3.05 -14.86 3.39
CA TYR A 362 -2.01 -15.34 2.48
C TYR A 362 -0.62 -14.92 2.94
N TRP A 363 -0.47 -13.68 3.43
CA TRP A 363 0.80 -13.20 3.96
C TRP A 363 1.27 -14.02 5.15
N LEU A 364 0.37 -14.44 6.05
CA LEU A 364 0.72 -15.33 7.16
C LEU A 364 1.22 -16.71 6.71
N ALA A 365 1.01 -17.10 5.45
CA ALA A 365 1.57 -18.32 4.85
C ALA A 365 2.79 -18.05 3.94
N GLY A 366 3.35 -16.83 3.99
CA GLY A 366 4.50 -16.40 3.19
C GLY A 366 4.18 -16.15 1.71
N ILE A 367 2.90 -16.15 1.31
CA ILE A 367 2.50 -15.94 -0.08
C ILE A 367 2.81 -14.49 -0.47
N GLN A 368 3.71 -14.30 -1.43
CA GLN A 368 4.28 -13.01 -1.77
C GLN A 368 3.27 -12.09 -2.47
N SER A 369 2.39 -12.65 -3.29
CA SER A 369 1.46 -11.87 -4.12
C SER A 369 0.00 -12.16 -3.74
N GLY A 370 -0.61 -11.26 -2.97
CA GLY A 370 -2.05 -11.22 -2.72
C GLY A 370 -2.74 -10.18 -3.60
N HIS A 371 -3.61 -10.61 -4.50
CA HIS A 371 -4.19 -9.73 -5.52
C HIS A 371 -5.26 -8.77 -4.97
N LEU A 372 -5.18 -7.52 -5.43
CA LEU A 372 -6.16 -6.47 -5.16
C LEU A 372 -6.67 -5.83 -6.46
N ASN A 373 -7.98 -5.83 -6.62
CA ASN A 373 -8.75 -5.06 -7.59
C ASN A 373 -8.89 -3.61 -7.12
N PHE A 374 -8.23 -2.69 -7.82
CA PHE A 374 -8.09 -1.29 -7.39
C PHE A 374 -9.28 -0.39 -7.69
N PHE A 375 -10.13 -0.77 -8.62
CA PHE A 375 -11.21 0.09 -9.10
C PHE A 375 -12.46 0.09 -8.21
N ILE A 376 -12.41 -0.67 -7.11
CA ILE A 376 -13.54 -0.79 -6.19
C ILE A 376 -13.16 -0.22 -4.82
N LYS A 377 -13.72 0.97 -4.54
CA LYS A 377 -13.56 1.71 -3.28
C LYS A 377 -14.23 1.03 -2.06
N LYS A 378 -14.77 -0.18 -2.19
CA LYS A 378 -15.48 -0.85 -1.10
C LYS A 378 -14.53 -1.72 -0.28
N LYS A 379 -14.18 -1.19 0.90
CA LYS A 379 -13.49 -1.87 2.02
C LYS A 379 -12.27 -2.69 1.60
N MET A 380 -11.22 -2.01 1.20
CA MET A 380 -9.88 -2.43 1.61
C MET A 380 -9.02 -1.19 1.80
N ILE A 381 -8.84 -0.85 3.07
CA ILE A 381 -7.88 0.15 3.52
C ILE A 381 -6.53 -0.56 3.50
N ILE A 382 -5.64 -0.06 2.65
CA ILE A 382 -4.25 -0.51 2.51
C ILE A 382 -3.48 0.14 3.66
N PHE A 383 -2.76 -0.66 4.44
CA PHE A 383 -1.78 -0.17 5.41
C PHE A 383 -0.49 0.21 4.71
#